data_AF-I4HA94-F1
#
_entry.id   AF-I4HA94-F1
#
_cell.length_a   1.000
_cell.length_b   1.000
_cell.length_c   1.000
_cell.angle_alpha   90.00
_cell.angle_beta   90.00
_cell.angle_gamma   90.00
#
_symmetry.space_group_name_H-M   'P 1'
#
loop_
_entity.id
_entity.type
_entity.pdbx_description
1 polymer ?
#
loop_
_entity_poly.entity_id
_entity_poly.type
_entity_poly.pdbx_seq_one_letter_code
_entity_poly.pdbx_strand_id
1 'polypeptide(L)'
;MIYFCEVQFQKDERLYERVFGESFLYFYRQRERFTDWQIVVIYPNCNLEQSNAHPYRSLLNCEQVHLVYLNELGEIQQLPLGVALMVLTTVEETQAPEKARYLLARTQQQIADPEAGRAIIEMIATIMVYKFTNLSRKEVDAMLGLQLADTRVYREAKEEGRLEGRLEGRLEGESALILRLLQRRFGAVDEVLAARIQALEIEQLEYLAEALLDFTALNDLVLWLNRYGV
;
A
#
# COMPACT_ATOMS: atom_id res chain seq x y z
N MET A 1 14.90 27.35 -16.46
CA MET A 1 13.48 26.95 -16.39
C MET A 1 13.32 25.90 -15.30
N ILE A 2 12.25 25.99 -14.52
CA ILE A 2 11.87 25.00 -13.50
C ILE A 2 10.53 24.36 -13.88
N TYR A 3 10.37 23.08 -13.58
CA TYR A 3 9.10 22.36 -13.70
C TYR A 3 8.56 22.02 -12.31
N PHE A 4 7.29 22.33 -12.10
CA PHE A 4 6.50 21.84 -10.97
C PHE A 4 5.55 20.78 -11.51
N CYS A 5 5.60 19.58 -10.95
CA CYS A 5 4.73 18.48 -11.37
C CYS A 5 3.90 18.04 -10.17
N GLU A 6 2.59 18.08 -10.32
CA GLU A 6 1.63 17.61 -9.32
C GLU A 6 0.84 16.44 -9.90
N VAL A 7 0.69 15.36 -9.12
CA VAL A 7 -0.02 14.16 -9.54
C VAL A 7 -1.20 13.94 -8.59
N GLN A 8 -2.42 14.09 -9.10
CA GLN A 8 -3.61 14.13 -8.26
C GLN A 8 -4.57 12.99 -8.62
N PHE A 9 -4.56 11.93 -7.80
CA PHE A 9 -5.39 10.72 -7.99
C PHE A 9 -6.68 10.72 -7.16
N GLN A 10 -6.91 11.77 -6.38
CA GLN A 10 -8.13 11.96 -5.58
C GLN A 10 -8.68 13.34 -5.82
N LYS A 11 -9.99 13.54 -5.70
CA LYS A 11 -10.56 14.86 -5.89
C LYS A 11 -10.09 15.82 -4.79
N ASP A 12 -9.46 16.92 -5.17
CA ASP A 12 -8.98 17.95 -4.25
C ASP A 12 -9.49 19.32 -4.71
N GLU A 13 -10.43 19.87 -3.94
CA GLU A 13 -11.08 21.14 -4.27
C GLU A 13 -10.21 22.37 -3.99
N ARG A 14 -8.95 22.18 -3.55
CA ARG A 14 -8.00 23.25 -3.26
C ARG A 14 -6.66 23.03 -3.96
N LEU A 15 -6.63 22.21 -5.00
CA LEU A 15 -5.40 21.86 -5.70
C LEU A 15 -4.77 23.09 -6.35
N TYR A 16 -5.55 23.86 -7.11
CA TYR A 16 -5.04 25.00 -7.88
C TYR A 16 -4.55 26.14 -6.99
N GLU A 17 -5.28 26.45 -5.91
CA GLU A 17 -4.85 27.38 -4.86
C GLU A 17 -3.43 27.03 -4.38
N ARG A 18 -3.22 25.75 -4.07
CA ARG A 18 -1.99 25.24 -3.50
C ARG A 18 -0.86 25.21 -4.51
N VAL A 19 -1.09 24.57 -5.66
CA VAL A 19 -0.07 24.40 -6.71
C VAL A 19 0.42 25.76 -7.19
N PHE A 20 -0.48 26.69 -7.50
CA PHE A 20 -0.06 28.02 -7.95
C PHE A 20 0.61 28.82 -6.84
N GLY A 21 0.05 28.81 -5.63
CA GLY A 21 0.61 29.53 -4.48
C GLY A 21 2.01 29.06 -4.12
N GLU A 22 2.19 27.74 -3.96
CA GLU A 22 3.47 27.13 -3.58
C GLU A 22 4.50 27.23 -4.69
N SER A 23 4.12 26.98 -5.95
CA SER A 23 5.03 27.07 -7.10
C SER A 23 5.55 28.49 -7.29
N PHE A 24 4.69 29.50 -7.22
CA PHE A 24 5.11 30.89 -7.38
C PHE A 24 5.93 31.38 -6.19
N LEU A 25 5.61 30.97 -4.97
CA LEU A 25 6.42 31.27 -3.80
C LEU A 25 7.83 30.68 -3.93
N TYR A 26 7.93 29.42 -4.39
CA TYR A 26 9.22 28.78 -4.65
C TYR A 26 9.98 29.51 -5.76
N PHE A 27 9.33 29.77 -6.90
CA PHE A 27 9.94 30.44 -8.05
C PHE A 27 10.48 31.82 -7.67
N TYR A 28 9.70 32.61 -6.91
CA TYR A 28 10.14 33.89 -6.35
C TYR A 28 11.40 33.74 -5.49
N ARG A 29 11.44 32.76 -4.58
CA ARG A 29 12.60 32.51 -3.72
C ARG A 29 13.85 32.07 -4.50
N GLN A 30 13.67 31.48 -5.67
CA GLN A 30 14.75 30.97 -6.53
C GLN A 30 14.96 31.78 -7.80
N ARG A 31 14.53 33.05 -7.83
CA ARG A 31 14.57 33.91 -9.02
C ARG A 31 15.97 34.08 -9.64
N GLU A 32 17.03 33.94 -8.85
CA GLU A 32 18.42 34.04 -9.34
C GLU A 32 18.87 32.75 -10.06
N ARG A 33 18.17 31.62 -9.84
CA ARG A 33 18.49 30.32 -10.45
C ARG A 33 17.63 30.02 -11.68
N PHE A 34 16.40 30.49 -11.70
CA PHE A 34 15.43 30.16 -12.74
C PHE A 34 14.80 31.42 -13.30
N THR A 35 14.77 31.48 -14.63
CA THR A 35 14.20 32.60 -15.39
C THR A 35 12.79 32.32 -15.93
N ASP A 36 12.32 31.08 -15.83
CA ASP A 36 11.05 30.62 -16.37
C ASP A 36 10.51 29.43 -15.57
N TRP A 37 9.19 29.22 -15.60
CA TRP A 37 8.47 28.18 -14.89
C TRP A 37 7.47 27.46 -15.80
N GLN A 38 7.22 26.19 -15.48
CA GLN A 38 6.21 25.34 -16.09
C GLN A 38 5.53 24.55 -14.98
N ILE A 39 4.21 24.39 -15.05
CA ILE A 39 3.41 23.57 -14.13
C ILE A 39 2.74 22.46 -14.95
N VAL A 40 2.88 21.23 -14.49
CA VAL A 40 2.20 20.06 -15.05
C VAL A 40 1.34 19.46 -13.96
N VAL A 41 0.04 19.35 -14.21
CA VAL A 41 -0.90 18.66 -13.30
C VAL A 41 -1.39 17.41 -14.00
N ILE A 42 -1.17 16.25 -13.38
CA ILE A 42 -1.51 14.95 -13.93
C ILE A 42 -2.71 14.39 -13.17
N TYR A 43 -3.79 14.09 -13.90
CA TYR A 43 -4.99 13.44 -13.39
C TYR A 43 -5.19 12.08 -14.04
N PRO A 44 -5.80 11.10 -13.34
CA PRO A 44 -6.26 9.87 -13.97
C PRO A 44 -7.28 10.11 -15.09
N ASN A 45 -8.20 11.06 -14.85
CA ASN A 45 -9.24 11.51 -15.77
C ASN A 45 -9.80 12.87 -15.35
N CYS A 46 -10.53 13.53 -16.24
CA CYS A 46 -11.09 14.87 -16.02
C CYS A 46 -12.13 14.97 -14.89
N ASN A 47 -12.76 13.87 -14.48
CA ASN A 47 -13.76 13.91 -13.40
C ASN A 47 -13.14 14.18 -12.02
N LEU A 48 -11.83 13.93 -11.87
CA LEU A 48 -11.07 14.17 -10.65
C LEU A 48 -10.50 15.58 -10.57
N GLU A 49 -10.63 16.38 -11.62
CA GLU A 49 -10.26 17.79 -11.60
C GLU A 49 -11.07 18.56 -10.55
N GLN A 50 -10.42 19.57 -9.96
CA GLN A 50 -11.07 20.52 -9.06
C GLN A 50 -12.30 21.16 -9.73
N SER A 51 -13.44 21.17 -9.04
CA SER A 51 -14.73 21.55 -9.64
C SER A 51 -14.76 23.02 -10.05
N ASN A 52 -14.15 23.90 -9.24
CA ASN A 52 -14.14 25.34 -9.47
C ASN A 52 -12.81 25.83 -10.04
N ALA A 53 -12.58 25.59 -11.34
CA ALA A 53 -11.39 26.03 -12.06
C ALA A 53 -11.46 27.49 -12.56
N HIS A 54 -12.65 28.10 -12.59
CA HIS A 54 -12.88 29.42 -13.19
C HIS A 54 -12.00 30.56 -12.63
N PRO A 55 -11.70 30.63 -11.32
CA PRO A 55 -10.78 31.65 -10.78
C PRO A 55 -9.39 31.60 -11.42
N TYR A 56 -8.94 30.42 -11.84
CA TYR A 56 -7.59 30.16 -12.36
C TYR A 56 -7.53 30.06 -13.88
N ARG A 57 -8.65 30.28 -14.58
CA ARG A 57 -8.76 30.13 -16.05
C ARG A 57 -7.63 30.77 -16.85
N SER A 58 -7.13 31.94 -16.43
CA SER A 58 -6.04 32.63 -17.13
C SER A 58 -4.72 31.86 -17.04
N LEU A 59 -4.46 31.20 -15.91
CA LEU A 59 -3.29 30.34 -15.71
C LEU A 59 -3.49 29.00 -16.43
N LEU A 60 -4.65 28.38 -16.28
CA LEU A 60 -4.94 27.09 -16.91
C LEU A 60 -4.94 27.15 -18.44
N ASN A 61 -5.22 28.31 -19.04
CA ASN A 61 -5.19 28.53 -20.49
C ASN A 61 -3.86 29.07 -21.01
N CYS A 62 -2.83 29.27 -20.17
CA CYS A 62 -1.54 29.76 -20.63
C CYS A 62 -0.62 28.60 -21.07
N GLU A 63 0.42 28.93 -21.85
CA GLU A 63 1.37 27.94 -22.38
C GLU A 63 2.31 27.34 -21.31
N GLN A 64 2.25 27.85 -20.06
CA GLN A 64 3.09 27.41 -18.95
C GLN A 64 2.39 26.42 -18.01
N VAL A 65 1.10 26.15 -18.21
CA VAL A 65 0.33 25.20 -17.40
C VAL A 65 -0.22 24.10 -18.29
N HIS A 66 0.11 22.85 -17.97
CA HIS A 66 -0.27 21.68 -18.74
C HIS A 66 -1.12 20.75 -17.86
N LEU A 67 -2.38 20.55 -18.23
CA LEU A 67 -3.22 19.53 -17.64
C LEU A 67 -3.08 18.25 -18.47
N VAL A 68 -2.73 17.16 -17.80
CA VAL A 68 -2.52 15.84 -18.42
C VAL A 68 -3.53 14.87 -17.84
N TYR A 69 -4.43 14.35 -18.67
CA TYR A 69 -5.36 13.30 -18.29
C TYR A 69 -4.86 11.96 -18.82
N LEU A 70 -4.50 11.04 -17.92
CA LEU A 70 -3.87 9.77 -18.28
C LEU A 70 -4.75 8.90 -19.18
N ASN A 71 -6.07 8.95 -19.02
CA ASN A 71 -7.03 8.24 -19.87
C ASN A 71 -7.16 8.80 -21.30
N GLU A 72 -6.59 9.98 -21.57
CA GLU A 72 -6.69 10.67 -22.88
C GLU A 72 -5.38 10.62 -23.69
N LEU A 73 -4.32 10.01 -23.15
CA LEU A 73 -3.00 9.94 -23.78
C LEU A 73 -2.90 8.95 -24.95
N GLY A 74 -3.98 8.24 -25.27
CA GLY A 74 -4.02 7.27 -26.37
C GLY A 74 -3.39 5.92 -26.02
N GLU A 75 -2.82 5.27 -27.03
CA GLU A 75 -2.34 3.89 -26.93
C GLU A 75 -1.04 3.76 -26.13
N ILE A 76 -1.04 2.90 -25.11
CA ILE A 76 0.07 2.73 -24.16
C ILE A 76 1.39 2.34 -24.84
N GLN A 77 1.32 1.70 -26.01
CA GLN A 77 2.48 1.25 -26.76
C GLN A 77 3.29 2.41 -27.34
N GLN A 78 2.64 3.55 -27.62
CA GLN A 78 3.25 4.72 -28.24
C GLN A 78 3.82 5.70 -27.21
N LEU A 79 3.44 5.54 -25.94
CA LEU A 79 3.84 6.45 -24.87
C LEU A 79 5.29 6.21 -24.42
N PRO A 80 5.98 7.26 -23.93
CA PRO A 80 7.22 7.08 -23.17
C PRO A 80 7.00 6.13 -21.98
N LEU A 81 7.99 5.30 -21.65
CA LEU A 81 7.83 4.21 -20.69
C LEU A 81 7.32 4.67 -19.32
N GLY A 82 7.84 5.79 -18.78
CA GLY A 82 7.38 6.34 -17.51
C GLY A 82 5.91 6.80 -17.54
N VAL A 83 5.48 7.41 -18.64
CA VAL A 83 4.08 7.82 -18.84
C VAL A 83 3.19 6.59 -19.00
N ALA A 84 3.66 5.56 -19.71
CA ALA A 84 2.95 4.30 -19.86
C ALA A 84 2.75 3.59 -18.51
N LEU A 85 3.71 3.64 -17.59
CA LEU A 85 3.55 3.13 -16.22
C LEU A 85 2.46 3.88 -15.46
N MET A 86 2.40 5.21 -15.59
CA MET A 86 1.32 6.00 -14.98
C MET A 86 -0.04 5.61 -15.58
N VAL A 87 -0.15 5.48 -16.91
CA VAL A 87 -1.38 5.03 -17.58
C VAL A 87 -1.79 3.62 -17.12
N LEU A 88 -0.85 2.71 -16.87
CA LEU A 88 -1.18 1.36 -16.37
C LEU A 88 -2.01 1.39 -15.07
N THR A 89 -1.83 2.41 -14.22
CA THR A 89 -2.61 2.57 -12.99
C THR A 89 -4.09 2.82 -13.27
N THR A 90 -4.43 3.46 -14.39
CA THR A 90 -5.80 3.85 -14.76
C THR A 90 -6.49 2.87 -15.70
N VAL A 91 -5.74 1.93 -16.28
CA VAL A 91 -6.28 0.89 -17.18
C VAL A 91 -7.24 -0.05 -16.43
N GLU A 92 -8.33 -0.42 -17.09
CA GLU A 92 -9.28 -1.43 -16.64
C GLU A 92 -8.64 -2.81 -16.37
N GLU A 93 -9.13 -3.51 -15.35
CA GLU A 93 -8.59 -4.81 -14.93
C GLU A 93 -8.55 -5.84 -16.06
N THR A 94 -9.51 -5.81 -16.98
CA THR A 94 -9.56 -6.75 -18.12
C THR A 94 -8.40 -6.59 -19.10
N GLN A 95 -7.87 -5.38 -19.25
CA GLN A 95 -6.79 -5.06 -20.19
C GLN A 95 -5.42 -4.92 -19.51
N ALA A 96 -5.40 -4.67 -18.20
CA ALA A 96 -4.18 -4.43 -17.43
C ALA A 96 -3.13 -5.54 -17.58
N PRO A 97 -3.46 -6.85 -17.59
CA PRO A 97 -2.45 -7.89 -17.72
C PRO A 97 -1.73 -7.87 -19.06
N GLU A 98 -2.45 -7.64 -20.16
CA GLU A 98 -1.86 -7.55 -21.49
C GLU A 98 -0.91 -6.35 -21.59
N LYS A 99 -1.38 -5.18 -21.13
CA LYS A 99 -0.58 -3.95 -21.13
C LYS A 99 0.64 -4.07 -20.22
N ALA A 100 0.51 -4.70 -19.05
CA ALA A 100 1.63 -4.95 -18.15
C ALA A 100 2.67 -5.89 -18.79
N ARG A 101 2.25 -7.00 -19.42
CA ARG A 101 3.16 -7.90 -20.15
C ARG A 101 3.92 -7.19 -21.27
N TYR A 102 3.23 -6.32 -22.00
CA TYR A 102 3.87 -5.48 -23.02
C TYR A 102 4.95 -4.57 -22.42
N LEU A 103 4.65 -3.89 -21.30
CA LEU A 103 5.61 -3.00 -20.65
C LEU A 103 6.81 -3.76 -20.07
N LEU A 104 6.60 -4.97 -19.54
CA LEU A 104 7.67 -5.84 -19.07
C LEU A 104 8.62 -6.22 -20.22
N ALA A 105 8.08 -6.68 -21.35
CA ALA A 105 8.88 -7.02 -22.53
C ALA A 105 9.64 -5.81 -23.07
N ARG A 106 8.97 -4.65 -23.15
CA ARG A 106 9.58 -3.39 -23.60
C ARG A 106 10.72 -2.94 -22.68
N THR A 107 10.54 -3.09 -21.36
CA THR A 107 11.57 -2.74 -20.36
C THR A 107 12.82 -3.57 -20.56
N GLN A 108 12.67 -4.89 -20.75
CA GLN A 108 13.80 -5.80 -21.01
C GLN A 108 14.53 -5.50 -22.32
N GLN A 109 13.83 -4.96 -23.33
CA GLN A 109 14.41 -4.66 -24.64
C GLN A 109 15.07 -3.28 -24.71
N GLN A 110 14.48 -2.26 -24.09
CA GLN A 110 14.87 -0.86 -24.28
C GLN A 110 15.78 -0.31 -23.18
N ILE A 111 15.77 -0.93 -21.99
CA ILE A 111 16.53 -0.44 -20.85
C ILE A 111 17.81 -1.25 -20.71
N ALA A 112 18.94 -0.61 -21.07
CA ALA A 112 20.27 -1.23 -20.97
C ALA A 112 20.79 -1.30 -19.54
N ASP A 113 20.36 -0.38 -18.66
CA ASP A 113 20.73 -0.36 -17.24
C ASP A 113 19.91 -1.40 -16.46
N PRO A 114 20.54 -2.43 -15.89
CA PRO A 114 19.85 -3.46 -15.12
C PRO A 114 19.11 -2.91 -13.89
N GLU A 115 19.63 -1.86 -13.23
CA GLU A 115 19.00 -1.29 -12.04
C GLU A 115 17.72 -0.54 -12.39
N ALA A 116 17.77 0.34 -13.40
CA ALA A 116 16.58 1.01 -13.91
C ALA A 116 15.53 0.01 -14.43
N GLY A 117 15.96 -1.03 -15.15
CA GLY A 117 15.07 -2.07 -15.65
C GLY A 117 14.36 -2.82 -14.51
N ARG A 118 15.11 -3.16 -13.45
CA ARG A 118 14.54 -3.78 -12.24
C ARG A 118 13.54 -2.87 -11.55
N ALA A 119 13.86 -1.59 -11.37
CA ALA A 119 12.96 -0.63 -10.74
C ALA A 119 11.62 -0.51 -11.49
N ILE A 120 11.66 -0.50 -12.83
CA ILE A 120 10.44 -0.47 -13.65
C ILE A 120 9.62 -1.76 -13.50
N ILE A 121 10.27 -2.93 -13.52
CA ILE A 121 9.59 -4.22 -13.30
C ILE A 121 8.94 -4.23 -11.90
N GLU A 122 9.62 -3.71 -10.88
CA GLU A 122 9.09 -3.58 -9.53
C GLU A 122 7.87 -2.64 -9.49
N MET A 123 7.90 -1.51 -10.20
CA MET A 123 6.71 -0.64 -10.32
C MET A 123 5.54 -1.35 -11.02
N ILE A 124 5.78 -2.07 -12.12
CA ILE A 124 4.72 -2.83 -12.81
C ILE A 124 4.11 -3.86 -11.87
N ALA A 125 4.95 -4.65 -11.19
CA ALA A 125 4.51 -5.63 -10.21
C ALA A 125 3.65 -4.98 -9.11
N THR A 126 4.10 -3.85 -8.59
CA THR A 126 3.40 -3.08 -7.54
C THR A 126 2.02 -2.66 -8.02
N ILE A 127 1.93 -2.04 -9.20
CA ILE A 127 0.65 -1.61 -9.80
C ILE A 127 -0.30 -2.80 -9.96
N MET A 128 0.21 -3.94 -10.42
CA MET A 128 -0.61 -5.13 -10.62
C MET A 128 -1.08 -5.75 -9.29
N VAL A 129 -0.26 -5.77 -8.25
CA VAL A 129 -0.67 -6.24 -6.91
C VAL A 129 -1.79 -5.37 -6.34
N TYR A 130 -1.64 -4.05 -6.38
CA TYR A 130 -2.67 -3.14 -5.87
C TYR A 130 -3.95 -3.13 -6.72
N LYS A 131 -3.83 -3.36 -8.03
CA LYS A 131 -4.99 -3.44 -8.93
C LYS A 131 -5.78 -4.75 -8.74
N PHE A 132 -5.12 -5.85 -8.40
CA PHE A 132 -5.74 -7.16 -8.24
C PHE A 132 -5.65 -7.65 -6.79
N THR A 133 -6.28 -6.92 -5.86
CA THR A 133 -6.24 -7.22 -4.43
C THR A 133 -6.84 -8.58 -4.04
N ASN A 134 -7.72 -9.12 -4.89
CA ASN A 134 -8.37 -10.42 -4.68
C ASN A 134 -7.56 -11.61 -5.22
N LEU A 135 -6.46 -11.37 -5.94
CA LEU A 135 -5.64 -12.43 -6.51
C LEU A 135 -4.46 -12.75 -5.60
N SER A 136 -4.16 -14.04 -5.51
CA SER A 136 -2.93 -14.49 -4.89
C SER A 136 -1.73 -14.09 -5.75
N ARG A 137 -0.56 -14.01 -5.11
CA ARG A 137 0.72 -13.80 -5.78
C ARG A 137 0.94 -14.73 -6.98
N LYS A 138 0.62 -16.03 -6.81
CA LYS A 138 0.84 -17.02 -7.87
C LYS A 138 -0.05 -16.77 -9.08
N GLU A 139 -1.26 -16.26 -8.86
CA GLU A 139 -2.18 -15.90 -9.94
C GLU A 139 -1.67 -14.67 -10.68
N VAL A 140 -1.18 -13.64 -9.96
CA VAL A 140 -0.56 -12.45 -10.59
C VAL A 140 0.69 -12.82 -11.39
N ASP A 141 1.57 -13.66 -10.84
CA ASP A 141 2.76 -14.19 -11.54
C ASP A 141 2.38 -14.93 -12.83
N ALA A 142 1.41 -15.84 -12.75
CA ALA A 142 0.92 -16.59 -13.90
C ALA A 142 0.30 -15.65 -14.96
N MET A 143 -0.42 -14.62 -14.53
CA MET A 143 -1.04 -13.65 -15.42
C MET A 143 0.00 -12.80 -16.17
N LEU A 144 1.13 -12.49 -15.52
CA LEU A 144 2.22 -11.72 -16.10
C LEU A 144 3.26 -12.59 -16.83
N GLY A 145 3.18 -13.92 -16.68
CA GLY A 145 4.15 -14.84 -17.28
C GLY A 145 5.56 -14.69 -16.73
N LEU A 146 5.69 -14.14 -15.51
CA LEU A 146 6.97 -13.89 -14.84
C LEU A 146 6.89 -14.35 -13.40
N GLN A 147 8.00 -14.86 -12.87
CA GLN A 147 8.13 -15.03 -11.43
C GLN A 147 8.59 -13.71 -10.83
N LEU A 148 7.65 -12.96 -10.24
CA LEU A 148 7.97 -11.75 -9.47
C LEU A 148 8.46 -12.12 -8.06
N ALA A 149 9.06 -13.31 -7.91
CA ALA A 149 9.48 -13.91 -6.65
C ALA A 149 10.37 -12.98 -5.80
N ASP A 150 11.14 -12.12 -6.47
CA ASP A 150 12.19 -11.29 -5.88
C ASP A 150 11.87 -9.79 -5.84
N THR A 151 10.66 -9.36 -6.26
CA THR A 151 10.31 -7.94 -6.17
C THR A 151 10.13 -7.54 -4.71
N ARG A 152 10.44 -6.27 -4.42
CA ARG A 152 10.38 -5.71 -3.07
C ARG A 152 9.00 -5.88 -2.41
N VAL A 153 7.94 -5.53 -3.14
CA VAL A 153 6.55 -5.62 -2.66
C VAL A 153 6.20 -7.01 -2.15
N TYR A 154 6.61 -8.06 -2.86
CA TYR A 154 6.33 -9.41 -2.40
C TYR A 154 7.24 -9.91 -1.29
N ARG A 155 8.45 -9.37 -1.15
CA ARG A 155 9.33 -9.68 0.00
C ARG A 155 8.78 -9.06 1.28
N GLU A 156 8.41 -7.79 1.22
CA GLU A 156 7.82 -7.07 2.35
C GLU A 156 6.51 -7.73 2.80
N ALA A 157 5.57 -7.99 1.88
CA ALA A 157 4.32 -8.67 2.21
C ALA A 157 4.53 -10.09 2.79
N LYS A 158 5.55 -10.82 2.32
CA LYS A 158 5.88 -12.16 2.85
C LYS A 158 6.51 -12.08 4.24
N GLU A 159 7.34 -11.08 4.50
CA GLU A 159 7.95 -10.87 5.80
C GLU A 159 6.92 -10.45 6.84
N GLU A 160 6.02 -9.53 6.49
CA GLU A 160 4.89 -9.10 7.32
C GLU A 160 4.00 -10.29 7.68
N GLY A 161 3.51 -11.06 6.70
CA GLY A 161 2.69 -12.24 6.97
C GLY A 161 3.42 -13.34 7.76
N ARG A 162 4.75 -13.43 7.66
CA ARG A 162 5.55 -14.36 8.49
C ARG A 162 5.65 -13.88 9.94
N LEU A 163 5.74 -12.57 10.16
CA LEU A 163 5.76 -11.97 11.49
C LEU A 163 4.40 -12.13 12.17
N GLU A 164 3.32 -11.78 11.47
CA GLU A 164 1.94 -11.96 11.94
C GLU A 164 1.65 -13.42 12.28
N GLY A 165 1.91 -14.34 11.35
CA GLY A 165 1.66 -15.77 11.59
C GLY A 165 2.52 -16.37 12.72
N ARG A 166 3.71 -15.80 13.00
CA ARG A 166 4.51 -16.20 14.17
C ARG A 166 3.89 -15.69 15.46
N LEU A 167 3.37 -14.47 15.48
CA LEU A 167 2.71 -13.88 16.65
C LEU A 167 1.39 -14.61 16.94
N GLU A 168 0.54 -14.81 15.93
CA GLU A 168 -0.70 -15.59 16.05
C GLU A 168 -0.42 -17.01 16.51
N GLY A 169 0.51 -17.73 15.86
CA GLY A 169 0.87 -19.09 16.27
C GLY A 169 1.45 -19.17 17.68
N ARG A 170 2.08 -18.11 18.18
CA ARG A 170 2.55 -18.01 19.56
C ARG A 170 1.39 -17.79 20.54
N LEU A 171 0.50 -16.85 20.24
CA LEU A 171 -0.72 -16.57 21.03
C LEU A 171 -1.60 -17.81 21.17
N GLU A 172 -1.90 -18.47 20.05
CA GLU A 172 -2.69 -19.70 20.01
C GLU A 172 -2.00 -20.83 20.78
N GLY A 173 -0.68 -20.97 20.61
CA GLY A 173 0.12 -21.98 21.30
C GLY A 173 0.15 -21.80 22.82
N GLU A 174 0.38 -20.57 23.29
CA GLU A 174 0.41 -20.25 24.73
C GLU A 174 -0.98 -20.40 25.36
N SER A 175 -2.02 -19.88 24.71
CA SER A 175 -3.42 -20.06 25.16
C SER A 175 -3.78 -21.55 25.26
N ALA A 176 -3.48 -22.34 24.22
CA ALA A 176 -3.77 -23.77 24.20
C ALA A 176 -3.01 -24.53 25.29
N LEU A 177 -1.77 -24.13 25.59
CA LEU A 177 -0.97 -24.72 26.66
C LEU A 177 -1.56 -24.40 28.03
N ILE A 178 -1.91 -23.13 28.29
CA ILE A 178 -2.53 -22.70 29.56
C ILE A 178 -3.85 -23.42 29.78
N LEU A 179 -4.70 -23.52 28.76
CA LEU A 179 -5.97 -24.25 28.85
C LEU A 179 -5.75 -25.73 29.17
N ARG A 180 -4.77 -26.39 28.54
CA ARG A 180 -4.42 -27.78 28.85
C ARG A 180 -3.91 -27.96 30.27
N LEU A 181 -3.11 -27.02 30.77
CA LEU A 181 -2.59 -27.05 32.14
C LEU A 181 -3.71 -26.86 33.17
N LEU A 182 -4.57 -25.86 32.97
CA LEU A 182 -5.77 -25.63 33.77
C LEU A 182 -6.66 -26.86 33.79
N GLN A 183 -6.92 -27.45 32.61
CA GLN A 183 -7.76 -28.63 32.50
C GLN A 183 -7.19 -29.82 33.27
N ARG A 184 -5.87 -30.00 33.21
CA ARG A 184 -5.17 -31.07 33.93
C ARG A 184 -5.15 -30.85 35.45
N ARG A 185 -5.05 -29.60 35.92
CA ARG A 185 -4.93 -29.26 37.35
C ARG A 185 -6.28 -29.19 38.06
N PHE A 186 -7.29 -28.64 37.40
CA PHE A 186 -8.57 -28.29 38.01
C PHE A 186 -9.78 -28.99 37.40
N GLY A 187 -9.59 -29.80 36.34
CA GLY A 187 -10.70 -30.45 35.62
C GLY A 187 -11.27 -29.56 34.53
N ALA A 188 -12.50 -29.80 34.10
CA ALA A 188 -13.09 -29.07 32.98
C ALA A 188 -13.06 -27.55 33.19
N VAL A 189 -12.48 -26.83 32.21
CA VAL A 189 -12.51 -25.36 32.16
C VAL A 189 -13.74 -24.96 31.36
N ASP A 190 -14.55 -24.08 31.93
CA ASP A 190 -15.75 -23.57 31.28
C ASP A 190 -15.43 -22.82 29.97
N GLU A 191 -16.31 -22.93 28.97
CA GLU A 191 -16.11 -22.32 27.65
C GLU A 191 -15.97 -20.79 27.72
N VAL A 192 -16.65 -20.13 28.66
CA VAL A 192 -16.54 -18.69 28.85
C VAL A 192 -15.14 -18.32 29.33
N LEU A 193 -14.56 -19.08 30.27
CA LEU A 193 -13.20 -18.86 30.74
C LEU A 193 -12.18 -19.16 29.64
N ALA A 194 -12.42 -20.18 28.83
CA ALA A 194 -11.56 -20.52 27.71
C ALA A 194 -11.51 -19.39 26.66
N ALA A 195 -12.67 -18.83 26.31
CA ALA A 195 -12.76 -17.69 25.40
C ALA A 195 -12.06 -16.45 25.94
N ARG A 196 -12.19 -16.17 27.25
CA ARG A 196 -11.47 -15.06 27.90
C ARG A 196 -9.95 -15.23 27.85
N ILE A 197 -9.45 -16.45 28.02
CA ILE A 197 -8.00 -16.73 27.92
C ILE A 197 -7.51 -16.55 26.48
N GLN A 198 -8.27 -17.04 25.49
CA GLN A 198 -7.90 -16.88 24.07
C GLN A 198 -7.93 -15.42 23.58
N ALA A 199 -8.63 -14.54 24.29
CA ALA A 199 -8.69 -13.11 24.00
C ALA A 199 -7.57 -12.30 24.67
N LEU A 200 -6.71 -12.92 25.49
CA LEU A 200 -5.59 -12.24 26.14
C LEU A 200 -4.46 -11.93 25.15
N GLU A 201 -3.79 -10.81 25.37
CA GLU A 201 -2.55 -10.48 24.67
C GLU A 201 -1.40 -11.35 25.17
N ILE A 202 -0.31 -11.40 24.39
CA ILE A 202 0.82 -12.32 24.66
C ILE A 202 1.43 -12.09 26.05
N GLU A 203 1.59 -10.83 26.46
CA GLU A 203 2.15 -10.45 27.76
C GLU A 203 1.24 -10.90 28.93
N GLN A 204 -0.08 -10.87 28.70
CA GLN A 204 -1.06 -11.34 29.68
C GLN A 204 -1.05 -12.87 29.76
N LEU A 205 -0.88 -13.58 28.64
CA LEU A 205 -0.73 -15.04 28.63
C LEU A 205 0.54 -15.48 29.36
N GLU A 206 1.67 -14.82 29.11
CA GLU A 206 2.92 -15.07 29.83
C GLU A 206 2.76 -14.84 31.34
N TYR A 207 2.13 -13.73 31.74
CA TYR A 207 1.88 -13.43 33.15
C TYR A 207 0.90 -14.43 33.80
N LEU A 208 -0.12 -14.86 33.05
CA LEU A 208 -1.04 -15.91 33.49
C LEU A 208 -0.31 -17.25 33.67
N ALA A 209 0.61 -17.59 32.77
CA ALA A 209 1.37 -18.84 32.85
C ALA A 209 2.22 -18.93 34.12
N GLU A 210 2.81 -17.82 34.57
CA GLU A 210 3.52 -17.74 35.85
C GLU A 210 2.55 -17.82 37.04
N ALA A 211 1.51 -16.97 37.05
CA ALA A 211 0.53 -16.92 38.13
C ALA A 211 -0.21 -18.25 38.32
N LEU A 212 -0.40 -19.01 37.24
CA LEU A 212 -1.01 -20.34 37.24
C LEU A 212 -0.30 -21.32 38.19
N LEU A 213 1.00 -21.15 38.42
CA LEU A 213 1.77 -22.00 39.33
C LEU A 213 1.36 -21.78 40.80
N ASP A 214 0.99 -20.55 41.15
CA ASP A 214 0.61 -20.15 42.52
C ASP A 214 -0.87 -20.35 42.82
N PHE A 215 -1.70 -20.60 41.81
CA PHE A 215 -3.12 -20.87 42.03
C PHE A 215 -3.29 -22.08 42.93
N THR A 216 -4.40 -22.15 43.65
CA THR A 216 -4.79 -23.28 44.50
C THR A 216 -6.18 -23.79 44.14
N ALA A 217 -7.02 -22.93 43.55
CA ALA A 217 -8.36 -23.26 43.06
C ALA A 217 -8.69 -22.54 41.74
N LEU A 218 -9.70 -23.02 41.02
CA LEU A 218 -10.19 -22.37 39.80
C LEU A 218 -10.66 -20.92 40.03
N ASN A 219 -11.12 -20.60 41.24
CA ASN A 219 -11.54 -19.24 41.59
C ASN A 219 -10.39 -18.22 41.52
N ASP A 220 -9.14 -18.65 41.70
CA ASP A 220 -7.96 -17.79 41.57
C ASP A 220 -7.79 -17.29 40.13
N LEU A 221 -8.08 -18.17 39.14
CA LEU A 221 -8.13 -17.80 37.72
C LEU A 221 -9.21 -16.74 37.45
N VAL A 222 -10.40 -16.90 38.03
CA VAL A 222 -11.50 -15.93 37.84
C VAL A 222 -11.11 -14.56 38.40
N LEU A 223 -10.53 -14.52 39.60
CA LEU A 223 -10.05 -13.28 40.21
C LEU A 223 -8.92 -12.63 39.40
N TRP A 224 -7.99 -13.45 38.90
CA TRP A 224 -6.91 -12.98 38.04
C TRP A 224 -7.46 -12.37 36.74
N LEU A 225 -8.35 -13.08 36.05
CA LEU A 225 -8.97 -12.62 34.81
C LEU A 225 -9.79 -11.35 35.02
N ASN A 226 -10.42 -11.14 36.18
CA ASN A 226 -11.15 -9.90 36.47
C ASN A 226 -10.23 -8.71 36.78
N ARG A 227 -8.97 -8.97 37.15
CA ARG A 227 -7.99 -7.94 37.50
C ARG A 227 -7.10 -7.57 36.32
N TYR A 228 -6.78 -8.54 35.47
CA TYR A 228 -5.77 -8.41 34.41
C TYR A 228 -6.27 -8.84 33.03
N GLY A 229 -7.35 -9.62 32.95
CA GLY A 229 -8.02 -9.93 31.69
C GLY A 229 -9.02 -8.83 31.33
N VAL A 230 -9.12 -8.53 30.04
CA VAL A 230 -10.17 -7.63 29.51
C VAL A 230 -11.55 -8.25 29.74
#